data_AF-A0A7X7A6B3-F1
#
_entry.id   AF-A0A7X7A6B3-F1
#
_cell.length_a   1.000
_cell.length_b   1.000
_cell.length_c   1.000
_cell.angle_alpha   90.00
_cell.angle_beta   90.00
_cell.angle_gamma   90.00
#
_symmetry.space_group_name_H-M   'P 1'
#
loop_
_entity.id
_entity.type
_entity.pdbx_description
1 polymer ?
#
loop_
_entity_poly.entity_id
_entity_poly.type
_entity_poly.pdbx_seq_one_letter_code
_entity_poly.pdbx_strand_id
1 'polypeptide(L)'
;MKTLLALYQHLTELCHREAQLIAAEDLVGLDKLLDEKDSVLQKIILEQARIQATGEREGLDQVLMAAEAAAAAEAAAARGLRLNLDALRQRLRQAGEGRAVVRSYRPDRYPTSRMDHYSA
;
A
#
# COMPACT_ATOMS: atom_id res chain seq x y z
N MET A 1 25.12 2.01 20.66
CA MET A 1 24.81 0.92 19.69
C MET A 1 23.53 0.09 19.96
N LYS A 2 23.31 -0.51 21.14
CA LYS A 2 22.11 -1.35 21.43
C LYS A 2 20.76 -0.68 21.13
N THR A 3 20.64 0.62 21.39
CA THR A 3 19.44 1.41 21.09
C THR A 3 19.12 1.45 19.60
N LEU A 4 20.13 1.67 18.74
CA LEU A 4 19.92 1.74 17.29
C LEU A 4 19.52 0.38 16.71
N LEU A 5 20.09 -0.72 17.23
CA LEU A 5 19.68 -2.08 16.88
C LEU A 5 18.19 -2.32 17.21
N ALA A 6 17.77 -1.95 18.42
CA ALA A 6 16.37 -2.10 18.84
C ALA A 6 15.41 -1.26 17.98
N LEU A 7 15.82 -0.06 17.57
CA LEU A 7 15.03 0.79 16.68
C LEU A 7 14.83 0.13 15.30
N TYR A 8 15.87 -0.50 14.72
CA TYR A 8 15.74 -1.21 13.44
C TYR A 8 14.91 -2.50 13.54
N GLN A 9 15.03 -3.23 14.65
CA GLN A 9 14.17 -4.39 14.93
C GLN A 9 12.71 -3.96 15.02
N HIS A 10 12.42 -2.90 15.78
CA HIS A 10 11.07 -2.35 15.88
C HIS A 10 10.54 -1.85 14.52
N LEU A 11 11.37 -1.15 13.74
CA LEU A 11 10.99 -0.73 12.38
C LEU A 11 10.62 -1.94 11.51
N THR A 12 11.38 -3.04 11.62
CA THR A 12 11.10 -4.28 10.89
C THR A 12 9.73 -4.83 11.27
N GLU A 13 9.40 -4.89 12.56
CA GLU A 13 8.08 -5.32 13.04
C GLU A 13 6.95 -4.44 12.50
N LEU A 14 7.14 -3.12 12.48
CA LEU A 14 6.17 -2.18 11.91
C LEU A 14 5.97 -2.41 10.41
N CYS A 15 7.01 -2.69 9.62
CA CYS A 15 6.87 -3.04 8.20
C CYS A 15 6.10 -4.35 7.99
N HIS A 16 6.26 -5.34 8.87
CA HIS A 16 5.47 -6.59 8.79
C HIS A 16 4.00 -6.32 9.09
N ARG A 17 3.71 -5.50 10.11
CA ARG A 17 2.35 -5.10 10.45
C ARG A 17 1.71 -4.25 9.35
N GLU A 18 2.47 -3.38 8.71
CA GLU A 18 2.02 -2.64 7.52
C GLU A 18 1.60 -3.61 6.40
N ALA A 19 2.42 -4.61 6.09
CA ALA A 19 2.08 -5.60 5.07
C ALA A 19 0.78 -6.37 5.40
N GLN A 20 0.54 -6.67 6.68
CA GLN A 20 -0.71 -7.29 7.13
C GLN A 20 -1.91 -6.36 6.94
N LEU A 21 -1.78 -5.08 7.29
CA LEU A 21 -2.85 -4.08 7.11
C LEU A 21 -3.15 -3.82 5.63
N ILE A 22 -2.12 -3.77 4.78
CA ILE A 22 -2.25 -3.70 3.32
C ILE A 22 -3.04 -4.91 2.81
N ALA A 23 -2.68 -6.12 3.25
CA ALA A 23 -3.38 -7.34 2.84
C ALA A 23 -4.84 -7.37 3.33
N ALA A 24 -5.13 -6.75 4.48
CA ALA A 24 -6.46 -6.62 5.02
C ALA A 24 -7.27 -5.45 4.42
N GLU A 25 -6.67 -4.64 3.54
CA GLU A 25 -7.25 -3.39 3.02
C GLU A 25 -7.66 -2.39 4.14
N ASP A 26 -7.05 -2.47 5.33
CA ASP A 26 -7.35 -1.58 6.47
C ASP A 26 -6.55 -0.28 6.38
N LEU A 27 -7.11 0.69 5.65
CA LEU A 27 -6.51 2.00 5.43
C LEU A 27 -6.43 2.85 6.71
N VAL A 28 -7.37 2.69 7.66
CA VAL A 28 -7.39 3.48 8.90
C VAL A 28 -6.31 2.98 9.86
N GLY A 29 -6.13 1.67 9.95
CA GLY A 29 -5.00 1.08 10.66
C GLY A 29 -3.66 1.48 10.03
N LEU A 30 -3.59 1.53 8.69
CA LEU A 30 -2.39 1.91 7.97
C LEU A 30 -1.95 3.34 8.28
N ASP A 31 -2.88 4.29 8.26
CA ASP A 31 -2.61 5.72 8.53
C ASP A 31 -1.95 5.93 9.90
N LYS A 32 -2.51 5.31 10.95
CA LYS A 32 -1.95 5.35 12.31
C LYS A 32 -0.56 4.70 12.40
N LEU A 33 -0.34 3.64 11.63
CA LEU A 33 0.93 2.93 11.63
C LEU A 33 2.03 3.72 10.92
N LEU A 34 1.68 4.52 9.90
CA LEU A 34 2.63 5.39 9.22
C LEU A 34 3.17 6.48 10.16
N ASP A 35 2.32 7.10 10.98
CA ASP A 35 2.75 8.06 12.01
C ASP A 35 3.75 7.44 12.99
N GLU A 36 3.51 6.18 13.41
CA GLU A 36 4.39 5.45 14.31
C GLU A 36 5.74 5.15 13.64
N LYS A 37 5.73 4.73 12.37
CA LYS A 37 6.94 4.49 11.57
C LYS A 37 7.77 5.76 11.40
N ASP A 38 7.14 6.89 11.09
CA ASP A 38 7.82 8.18 10.96
C ASP A 38 8.52 8.59 12.26
N SER A 39 7.87 8.37 13.40
CA SER A 39 8.48 8.60 14.71
C SER A 39 9.72 7.74 14.94
N VAL A 40 9.67 6.45 14.56
CA VAL A 40 10.82 5.53 14.69
C VAL A 40 11.95 5.93 13.75
N LEU A 41 11.66 6.30 12.51
CA LEU A 41 12.65 6.75 11.53
C LEU A 41 13.39 8.01 12.02
N GLN A 42 12.67 8.97 12.61
CA GLN A 42 13.29 10.15 13.21
C GLN A 42 14.26 9.78 14.34
N LYS A 43 13.88 8.83 15.21
CA LYS A 43 14.76 8.33 16.29
C LYS A 43 16.01 7.64 15.73
N ILE A 44 15.87 6.87 14.65
CA ILE A 44 17.01 6.22 13.96
C ILE A 44 17.99 7.28 13.46
N ILE A 45 17.51 8.32 12.79
CA ILE A 45 18.35 9.42 12.27
C ILE A 45 19.12 10.09 13.41
N LEU A 46 18.45 10.40 14.52
CA LEU A 46 19.07 11.04 15.69
C LEU A 46 20.15 10.16 16.33
N GLU A 47 19.86 8.86 16.52
CA GLU A 47 20.84 7.92 17.08
C GLU A 47 22.03 7.71 16.14
N GLN A 48 21.82 7.61 14.83
CA GLN A 48 22.91 7.55 13.85
C GLN A 48 23.83 8.78 13.94
N ALA A 49 23.25 9.97 13.99
CA ALA A 49 24.02 11.22 14.12
C ALA A 49 24.84 11.25 15.43
N ARG A 50 24.24 10.80 16.54
CA ARG A 50 24.94 10.66 17.82
C ARG A 50 26.12 9.69 17.71
N ILE A 51 25.91 8.51 17.14
CA ILE A 51 26.95 7.48 16.99
C ILE A 51 28.11 7.96 16.10
N GLN A 52 27.79 8.68 15.02
CA GLN A 52 28.80 9.31 14.17
C GLN A 52 29.63 10.34 14.96
N ALA A 53 28.99 11.13 15.83
CA ALA A 53 29.68 12.11 16.66
C ALA A 53 30.56 11.48 17.77
N THR A 54 30.14 10.35 18.34
CA THR A 54 30.91 9.66 19.40
C THR A 54 31.98 8.70 18.86
N GLY A 55 31.91 8.32 17.59
CA GLY A 55 32.84 7.37 16.98
C GLY A 55 32.67 5.92 17.46
N GLU A 56 31.53 5.59 18.08
CA GLU A 56 31.21 4.22 18.51
C GLU A 56 31.08 3.29 17.30
N ARG A 57 31.88 2.21 17.27
CA ARG A 57 31.85 1.20 16.19
C ARG A 57 31.49 -0.22 16.65
N GLU A 58 31.35 -0.44 17.95
CA GLU A 58 31.11 -1.76 18.50
C GLU A 58 29.67 -2.24 18.23
N GLY A 59 29.50 -3.35 17.51
CA GLY A 59 28.17 -3.87 17.15
C GLY A 59 27.57 -3.27 15.88
N LEU A 60 28.37 -2.56 15.07
CA LEU A 60 27.95 -1.95 13.82
C LEU A 60 27.45 -2.99 12.79
N ASP A 61 28.07 -4.18 12.75
CA ASP A 61 27.62 -5.30 11.90
C ASP A 61 26.19 -5.76 12.21
N GLN A 62 25.83 -5.82 13.50
CA GLN A 62 24.47 -6.21 13.93
C GLN A 62 23.45 -5.15 13.51
N VAL A 63 23.82 -3.87 13.63
CA VAL A 63 22.98 -2.75 13.19
C VAL A 63 22.80 -2.76 11.68
N LEU A 64 23.86 -3.03 10.91
CA LEU A 64 23.77 -3.14 9.45
C LEU A 64 22.84 -4.28 9.03
N MET A 65 23.00 -5.47 9.60
CA MET A 65 22.09 -6.60 9.33
C MET A 65 20.64 -6.26 9.67
N ALA A 66 20.39 -5.58 10.79
CA ALA A 66 19.04 -5.16 11.16
C ALA A 66 18.46 -4.09 10.22
N ALA A 67 19.30 -3.17 9.73
CA ALA A 67 18.91 -2.17 8.74
C ALA A 67 18.53 -2.81 7.39
N GLU A 68 19.31 -3.81 6.95
CA GLU A 68 19.00 -4.59 5.75
C GLU A 68 17.69 -5.37 5.89
N ALA A 69 17.45 -5.99 7.05
CA ALA A 69 16.20 -6.67 7.34
C ALA A 69 14.99 -5.72 7.30
N ALA A 70 15.13 -4.53 7.89
CA ALA A 70 14.09 -3.49 7.84
C ALA A 70 13.81 -3.03 6.40
N ALA A 71 14.86 -2.80 5.61
CA ALA A 71 14.73 -2.41 4.20
C ALA A 71 14.06 -3.50 3.35
N ALA A 72 14.37 -4.77 3.61
CA ALA A 72 13.72 -5.89 2.94
C ALA A 72 12.23 -5.99 3.28
N ALA A 73 11.87 -5.79 4.55
CA ALA A 73 10.49 -5.77 5.01
C ALA A 73 9.69 -4.61 4.40
N GLU A 74 10.29 -3.41 4.35
CA GLU A 74 9.72 -2.24 3.69
C GLU A 74 9.43 -2.51 2.21
N ALA A 75 10.41 -3.06 1.49
CA ALA A 75 10.25 -3.39 0.08
C ALA A 75 9.14 -4.43 -0.14
N ALA A 76 8.90 -5.34 0.81
CA ALA A 76 7.81 -6.29 0.76
C ALA A 76 6.44 -5.62 0.94
N ALA A 77 6.30 -4.74 1.94
CA ALA A 77 5.07 -3.95 2.15
C ALA A 77 4.73 -3.10 0.91
N ALA A 78 5.72 -2.37 0.38
CA ALA A 78 5.56 -1.55 -0.82
C ALA A 78 5.10 -2.35 -2.06
N ARG A 79 5.63 -3.57 -2.24
CA ARG A 79 5.16 -4.47 -3.31
C ARG A 79 3.69 -4.86 -3.12
N GLY A 80 3.29 -5.19 -1.90
CA GLY A 80 1.89 -5.49 -1.56
C GLY A 80 0.96 -4.33 -1.90
N LEU A 81 1.34 -3.11 -1.51
CA LEU A 81 0.55 -1.90 -1.79
C LEU A 81 0.39 -1.68 -3.30
N ARG A 82 1.47 -1.88 -4.07
CA ARG A 82 1.45 -1.72 -5.53
C ARG A 82 0.50 -2.70 -6.20
N LEU A 83 0.46 -3.96 -5.75
CA LEU A 83 -0.49 -4.95 -6.27
C LEU A 83 -1.94 -4.55 -5.98
N ASN A 84 -2.23 -4.05 -4.77
CA ASN A 84 -3.57 -3.56 -4.42
C ASN A 84 -3.98 -2.35 -5.28
N LEU A 85 -3.06 -1.41 -5.52
CA LEU A 85 -3.31 -0.26 -6.40
C LEU A 85 -3.60 -0.69 -7.85
N ASP A 86 -2.86 -1.66 -8.37
CA ASP A 86 -3.08 -2.17 -9.73
C ASP A 86 -4.42 -2.93 -9.82
N ALA A 87 -4.81 -3.69 -8.79
CA ALA A 87 -6.13 -4.32 -8.70
C ALA A 87 -7.28 -3.28 -8.64
N LEU A 88 -7.13 -2.22 -7.85
CA LEU A 88 -8.08 -1.11 -7.80
C LEU A 88 -8.21 -0.41 -9.15
N ARG A 89 -7.09 -0.14 -9.84
CA ARG A 89 -7.09 0.43 -11.20
C ARG A 89 -7.83 -0.46 -12.19
N GLN A 90 -7.65 -1.78 -12.12
CA GLN A 90 -8.35 -2.73 -12.97
C GLN A 90 -9.86 -2.72 -12.70
N ARG A 91 -10.28 -2.74 -11.43
CA ARG A 91 -11.69 -2.63 -11.02
C ARG A 91 -12.31 -1.32 -11.51
N LEU A 92 -11.61 -0.20 -11.39
CA LEU A 92 -12.06 1.11 -11.89
C LEU A 92 -12.23 1.13 -13.41
N ARG A 93 -11.31 0.50 -14.16
CA ARG A 93 -11.45 0.35 -15.62
C ARG A 93 -12.69 -0.46 -15.97
N GLN A 94 -12.90 -1.62 -15.33
CA GLN A 94 -14.09 -2.46 -15.55
C GLN A 94 -15.39 -1.72 -15.22
N ALA A 95 -15.43 -0.95 -14.12
CA ALA A 95 -16.58 -0.13 -13.77
C ALA A 95 -16.82 1.02 -14.78
N GLY A 96 -15.75 1.64 -15.29
CA GLY A 96 -15.80 2.66 -16.33
C GLY A 96 -16.26 2.12 -17.69
N GLU A 97 -15.78 0.94 -18.07
CA GLU A 97 -16.22 0.20 -19.25
C GLU A 97 -17.69 -0.22 -19.12
N GLY A 98 -18.13 -0.70 -17.95
CA GLY A 98 -19.53 -0.94 -17.65
C GLY A 98 -20.40 0.31 -17.81
N ARG A 99 -19.90 1.48 -17.39
CA ARG A 99 -20.58 2.77 -17.62
C ARG A 99 -20.63 3.18 -19.09
N ALA A 100 -19.60 2.85 -19.88
CA ALA A 100 -19.59 3.08 -21.33
C ALA A 100 -20.55 2.14 -22.07
N VAL A 101 -20.64 0.87 -21.65
CA VAL A 101 -21.63 -0.11 -22.17
C VAL A 101 -23.06 0.29 -21.81
N VAL A 102 -23.30 0.84 -20.61
CA VAL A 102 -24.62 1.35 -20.23
C VAL A 102 -25.00 2.61 -21.03
N ARG A 103 -24.03 3.45 -21.43
CA ARG A 103 -24.27 4.60 -22.31
C ARG A 103 -24.45 4.22 -23.80
N SER A 104 -23.90 3.09 -24.26
CA SER A 104 -24.14 2.58 -25.61
C SER A 104 -25.45 1.78 -25.72
N TYR A 105 -26.10 1.46 -24.60
CA TYR A 105 -27.47 0.97 -24.58
C TYR A 105 -28.46 2.12 -24.88
N ARG A 106 -28.46 2.59 -26.13
CA ARG A 106 -29.59 3.35 -26.67
C ARG A 106 -30.79 2.41 -26.77
N PRO A 107 -31.93 2.68 -26.11
CA PRO A 107 -33.18 2.02 -26.45
C PRO A 107 -33.73 2.61 -27.77
N ASP A 108 -32.97 2.57 -28.86
CA ASP A 108 -33.41 2.97 -30.20
C ASP A 108 -34.22 1.85 -30.90
N ARG A 109 -34.92 1.05 -30.11
CA ARG A 109 -35.99 0.19 -30.59
C ARG A 109 -37.24 0.47 -29.77
N TYR A 110 -37.85 1.62 -30.05
CA TYR A 110 -39.31 1.63 -30.09
C TYR A 110 -39.74 0.45 -30.97
N PRO A 111 -40.59 -0.48 -30.50
CA PRO A 111 -41.24 -1.37 -31.43
C PRO A 111 -42.09 -0.47 -32.30
N THR A 112 -41.71 -0.30 -33.57
CA THR A 112 -42.67 0.19 -34.55
C THR A 112 -43.79 -0.82 -34.54
N SER A 113 -44.95 -0.39 -34.04
CA SER A 113 -46.21 -1.12 -34.19
C SER A 113 -46.46 -1.32 -35.68
N ARG A 114 -45.92 -2.39 -36.24
CA ARG A 114 -46.48 -3.02 -37.43
C ARG A 114 -47.78 -3.69 -36.98
N MET A 115 -48.88 -2.97 -37.17
CA MET A 115 -50.20 -3.57 -37.31
C MET A 115 -50.65 -3.26 -38.74
N ASP A 116 -50.15 -4.03 -39.69
CA ASP A 116 -50.87 -4.27 -40.92
C ASP A 116 -51.99 -5.28 -40.62
N HIS A 117 -53.15 -5.08 -41.24
CA HIS A 117 -54.31 -5.96 -41.37
C HIS A 117 -55.40 -5.89 -40.28
N TYR A 118 -56.39 -5.03 -40.50
CA TYR A 118 -57.78 -5.47 -40.47
C TYR A 118 -58.44 -5.11 -41.80
N SER A 119 -58.59 -6.15 -42.62
CA SER A 119 -59.59 -6.22 -43.68
C SER A 119 -60.92 -6.61 -43.02
N ALA A 120 -61.93 -5.73 -43.10
CA ALA A 120 -63.37 -6.03 -43.14
C ALA A 120 -64.15 -4.72 -43.22
#